data_AF-A0A068FBK6-F1
#
_entry.id   AF-A0A068FBK6-F1
#
_cell.length_a   1.000
_cell.length_b   1.000
_cell.length_c   1.000
_cell.angle_alpha   90.00
_cell.angle_beta   90.00
_cell.angle_gamma   90.00
#
_symmetry.space_group_name_H-M   'P 1'
#
loop_
_entity.id
_entity.type
_entity.pdbx_description
1 polymer ?
#
loop_
_entity_poly.entity_id
_entity_poly.type
_entity_poly.pdbx_seq_one_letter_code
_entity_poly.pdbx_strand_id
1 'polypeptide(L)'
;SSLLYIVAHVYQLAAVSILILQDIASDSFAAMNLTLLSGQLRTLSMRVTKLGGDKTKAKTQNNKELLECIQDHKDLLQYRHKLEEVISFYMFFQILFTSINMCSTIVFLILFANDPFTWIYYTVYFLSMAAEIMPVCYYGTIIEIEFQNITYAIFSSNWLDQDATFKKHMRIFAEATKKPLCIMAWLFHINLSTFVFACKNAYSMFALIMNMK
;
A
#
# COMPACT_ATOMS: atom_id res chain seq x y z
N SER A 1 39.32 -23.62 19.95
CA SER A 1 38.75 -22.28 20.17
C SER A 1 38.55 -21.52 18.86
N SER A 2 39.56 -21.39 17.99
CA SER A 2 39.47 -20.70 16.69
C SER A 2 38.48 -21.32 15.68
N LEU A 3 38.40 -22.66 15.59
CA LEU A 3 37.45 -23.33 14.67
C LEU A 3 35.99 -23.02 15.02
N LEU A 4 35.64 -23.08 16.31
CA LEU A 4 34.28 -22.76 16.79
C LEU A 4 33.93 -21.29 16.53
N TYR A 5 34.90 -20.38 16.65
CA TYR A 5 34.71 -18.96 16.32
C TYR A 5 34.44 -18.73 14.84
N ILE A 6 35.20 -19.39 13.95
CA ILE A 6 35.00 -19.32 12.50
C ILE A 6 33.64 -19.90 12.13
N VAL A 7 33.27 -21.06 12.68
CA VAL A 7 31.95 -21.68 12.45
C VAL A 7 30.83 -20.75 12.91
N ALA A 8 30.97 -20.11 14.08
CA ALA A 8 29.98 -19.15 14.58
C ALA A 8 29.85 -17.92 13.67
N HIS A 9 30.95 -17.37 13.15
CA HIS A 9 30.92 -16.23 12.22
C HIS A 9 30.28 -16.59 10.88
N VAL A 10 30.59 -17.76 10.34
CA VAL A 10 29.97 -18.25 9.11
C VAL A 10 28.47 -18.45 9.31
N TYR A 11 28.07 -19.02 10.45
CA TYR A 11 26.66 -19.17 10.81
C TYR A 11 25.93 -17.83 10.92
N GLN A 12 26.52 -16.85 11.62
CA GLN A 12 25.97 -15.50 11.76
C GLN A 12 25.81 -14.80 10.40
N LEU A 13 26.84 -14.88 9.54
CA LEU A 13 26.80 -14.26 8.21
C LEU A 13 25.69 -14.87 7.35
N ALA A 14 25.55 -16.20 7.38
CA ALA A 14 24.50 -16.91 6.65
C ALA A 14 23.11 -16.55 7.19
N ALA A 15 22.93 -16.53 8.52
CA ALA A 15 21.67 -16.19 9.15
C ALA A 15 21.21 -14.76 8.83
N VAL A 16 22.11 -13.77 8.95
CA VAL A 16 21.80 -12.37 8.62
C VAL A 16 21.43 -12.20 7.14
N SER A 17 22.15 -12.89 6.26
CA SER A 17 21.88 -12.83 4.82
C SER A 17 20.49 -13.41 4.48
N ILE A 18 20.10 -14.52 5.13
CA ILE A 18 18.76 -15.12 4.96
C ILE A 18 17.68 -14.16 5.48
N LEU A 19 17.88 -13.55 6.63
CA LEU A 19 16.92 -12.59 7.20
C LEU A 19 16.73 -11.38 6.28
N ILE A 20 17.82 -10.79 5.77
CA ILE A 20 17.75 -9.66 4.84
C ILE A 20 17.01 -10.04 3.55
N LEU A 21 17.26 -11.23 3.00
CA LEU A 21 16.55 -11.70 1.80
C LEU A 21 15.06 -11.90 2.07
N GLN A 22 14.70 -12.43 3.24
CA GLN A 22 13.31 -12.62 3.63
C GLN A 22 12.58 -11.28 3.79
N ASP A 23 13.24 -10.30 4.40
CA ASP A 23 12.72 -8.94 4.61
C ASP A 23 12.45 -8.26 3.26
N ILE A 24 13.45 -8.21 2.39
CA ILE A 24 13.33 -7.65 1.02
C ILE A 24 12.22 -8.32 0.23
N ALA A 25 12.10 -9.65 0.33
CA ALA A 25 11.07 -10.40 -0.36
C ALA A 25 9.66 -10.04 0.15
N SER A 26 9.50 -9.89 1.47
CA SER A 26 8.23 -9.53 2.10
C SER A 26 7.78 -8.12 1.72
N ASP A 27 8.72 -7.16 1.72
CA ASP A 27 8.46 -5.76 1.32
C ASP A 27 8.06 -5.63 -0.13
N SER A 28 8.83 -6.30 -0.99
CA SER A 28 8.58 -6.34 -2.42
C SER A 28 7.22 -6.98 -2.70
N PHE A 29 6.89 -8.06 -1.99
CA PHE A 29 5.60 -8.74 -2.13
C PHE A 29 4.42 -7.81 -1.80
N ALA A 30 4.46 -7.12 -0.65
CA ALA A 30 3.38 -6.20 -0.27
C ALA A 30 3.22 -5.07 -1.31
N ALA A 31 4.31 -4.40 -1.66
CA ALA A 31 4.28 -3.29 -2.63
C ALA A 31 3.81 -3.73 -4.02
N MET A 32 4.27 -4.88 -4.52
CA MET A 32 3.88 -5.40 -5.84
C MET A 32 2.39 -5.73 -5.91
N ASN A 33 1.84 -6.40 -4.90
CA ASN A 33 0.42 -6.78 -4.89
C ASN A 33 -0.50 -5.56 -4.77
N LEU A 34 -0.11 -4.55 -3.99
CA LEU A 34 -0.83 -3.28 -3.91
C LEU A 34 -0.79 -2.52 -5.24
N THR A 35 0.37 -2.49 -5.89
CA THR A 35 0.52 -1.92 -7.23
C THR A 35 -0.38 -2.64 -8.24
N LEU A 36 -0.38 -3.98 -8.23
CA LEU A 36 -1.22 -4.79 -9.12
C LEU A 36 -2.71 -4.50 -8.89
N LEU A 37 -3.15 -4.46 -7.64
CA LEU A 37 -4.53 -4.14 -7.28
C LEU A 37 -4.93 -2.74 -7.78
N SER A 38 -4.10 -1.72 -7.53
CA SER A 38 -4.36 -0.36 -8.03
C SER A 38 -4.47 -0.32 -9.56
N GLY A 39 -3.60 -1.04 -10.28
CA GLY A 39 -3.63 -1.12 -11.74
C GLY A 39 -4.88 -1.82 -12.28
N GLN A 40 -5.34 -2.88 -11.60
CA GLN A 40 -6.58 -3.57 -11.96
C GLN A 40 -7.81 -2.69 -11.70
N LEU A 41 -7.85 -1.96 -10.58
CA LEU A 41 -8.91 -1.00 -10.28
C LEU A 41 -8.96 0.14 -11.31
N ARG A 42 -7.79 0.68 -11.68
CA ARG A 42 -7.65 1.68 -12.74
C ARG A 42 -8.21 1.17 -14.07
N THR A 43 -7.88 -0.06 -14.43
CA THR A 43 -8.33 -0.70 -15.67
C THR A 43 -9.84 -0.90 -15.66
N LEU A 44 -10.40 -1.37 -14.54
CA LEU A 44 -11.83 -1.50 -14.35
C LEU A 44 -12.54 -0.13 -14.48
N SER A 45 -12.02 0.91 -13.83
CA SER A 45 -12.54 2.28 -13.91
C SER A 45 -12.59 2.77 -15.37
N MET A 46 -11.52 2.56 -16.15
CA MET A 46 -11.50 2.90 -17.57
C MET A 46 -12.53 2.11 -18.41
N ARG A 47 -12.73 0.82 -18.12
CA ARG A 47 -13.76 0.00 -18.79
C ARG A 47 -15.16 0.50 -18.47
N VAL A 48 -15.42 0.82 -17.21
CA VAL A 48 -16.71 1.34 -16.74
C VAL A 48 -17.05 2.67 -17.42
N THR A 49 -16.10 3.60 -17.52
CA THR A 49 -16.33 4.89 -18.20
C THR A 49 -16.71 4.73 -19.67
N LYS A 50 -16.20 3.69 -20.35
CA LYS A 50 -16.50 3.41 -21.77
C LYS A 50 -17.84 2.70 -21.98
N LEU A 51 -18.53 2.27 -20.92
CA LEU A 51 -19.81 1.58 -21.05
C LEU A 51 -20.86 2.45 -21.74
N GLY A 52 -21.57 1.86 -22.71
CA GLY A 52 -22.62 2.53 -23.47
C GLY A 52 -22.14 3.58 -24.48
N GLY A 53 -20.83 3.81 -24.61
CA GLY A 53 -20.25 4.78 -25.55
C GLY A 53 -20.30 4.32 -27.02
N ASP A 54 -20.33 3.00 -27.25
CA ASP A 54 -20.45 2.43 -28.58
C ASP A 54 -21.92 2.26 -28.98
N LYS A 55 -22.39 3.15 -29.85
CA LYS A 55 -23.78 3.15 -30.36
C LYS A 55 -24.08 2.00 -31.33
N THR A 56 -23.05 1.29 -31.81
CA THR A 56 -23.23 0.15 -32.71
C THR A 56 -23.57 -1.14 -31.95
N LYS A 57 -23.27 -1.21 -30.66
CA LYS A 57 -23.56 -2.38 -29.82
C LYS A 57 -25.03 -2.44 -29.44
N ALA A 58 -25.58 -3.65 -29.48
CA ALA A 58 -26.89 -3.92 -28.92
C ALA A 58 -26.90 -3.62 -27.42
N LYS A 59 -27.99 -3.05 -26.91
CA LYS A 59 -28.13 -2.70 -25.48
C LYS A 59 -27.99 -3.91 -24.56
N THR A 60 -28.37 -5.09 -25.03
CA THR A 60 -28.17 -6.38 -24.34
C THR A 60 -26.68 -6.68 -24.11
N GLN A 61 -25.82 -6.34 -25.10
CA GLN A 61 -24.38 -6.51 -25.00
C GLN A 61 -23.77 -5.52 -24.01
N ASN A 62 -24.22 -4.26 -24.01
CA ASN A 62 -23.78 -3.27 -23.02
C ASN A 62 -24.13 -3.70 -21.59
N ASN A 63 -25.31 -4.32 -21.39
CA ASN A 63 -25.69 -4.87 -20.10
C ASN A 63 -24.83 -6.08 -19.70
N LYS A 64 -24.41 -6.93 -20.65
CA LYS A 64 -23.48 -8.02 -20.38
C LYS A 64 -22.11 -7.49 -19.95
N GLU A 65 -21.57 -6.50 -20.66
CA GLU A 65 -20.30 -5.84 -20.29
C GLU A 65 -20.36 -5.18 -18.91
N LEU A 66 -21.50 -4.58 -18.54
CA LEU A 66 -21.72 -4.06 -17.19
C LEU A 66 -21.69 -5.18 -16.14
N LEU A 67 -22.36 -6.31 -16.40
CA LEU A 67 -22.35 -7.45 -15.48
C LEU A 67 -20.95 -8.04 -15.30
N GLU A 68 -20.16 -8.10 -16.37
CA GLU A 68 -18.74 -8.49 -16.31
C GLU A 68 -17.93 -7.52 -15.44
N CYS A 69 -18.12 -6.19 -15.61
CA CYS A 69 -17.46 -5.20 -14.76
C CYS A 69 -17.87 -5.31 -13.28
N ILE A 70 -19.14 -5.64 -13.00
CA ILE A 70 -19.62 -5.88 -11.62
C ILE A 70 -18.96 -7.13 -11.03
N GLN A 71 -18.79 -8.18 -11.83
CA GLN A 71 -18.12 -9.40 -11.39
C GLN A 71 -16.63 -9.14 -11.11
N ASP A 72 -15.94 -8.46 -12.03
CA ASP A 72 -14.54 -8.05 -11.84
C ASP A 72 -14.38 -7.21 -10.57
N HIS A 73 -15.30 -6.28 -10.30
CA HIS A 73 -15.28 -5.49 -9.07
C HIS A 73 -15.38 -6.37 -7.82
N LYS A 74 -16.29 -7.36 -7.82
CA LYS A 74 -16.42 -8.30 -6.69
C LYS A 74 -15.17 -9.14 -6.50
N ASP A 75 -14.56 -9.60 -7.59
CA ASP A 75 -13.33 -10.39 -7.53
C ASP A 75 -12.16 -9.55 -6.99
N LEU A 76 -12.07 -8.27 -7.38
CA LEU A 76 -11.09 -7.32 -6.81
C LEU A 76 -11.34 -7.02 -5.34
N LEU A 77 -12.60 -6.95 -4.88
CA LEU A 77 -12.92 -6.79 -3.46
C LEU A 77 -12.49 -8.01 -2.65
N GLN A 78 -12.72 -9.22 -3.17
CA GLN A 78 -12.27 -10.45 -2.53
C GLN A 78 -10.74 -10.54 -2.51
N TYR A 79 -10.09 -10.17 -3.62
CA TYR A 79 -8.63 -10.12 -3.72
C TYR A 79 -8.04 -9.13 -2.70
N ARG A 80 -8.59 -7.91 -2.61
CA ARG A 80 -8.22 -6.93 -1.58
C ARG A 80 -8.33 -7.54 -0.18
N HIS A 81 -9.44 -8.20 0.14
CA HIS A 81 -9.66 -8.76 1.47
C HIS A 81 -8.65 -9.85 1.82
N LYS A 82 -8.36 -10.75 0.90
CA LYS A 82 -7.31 -11.78 1.08
C LYS A 82 -5.92 -11.16 1.22
N LEU A 83 -5.62 -10.16 0.38
CA LEU A 83 -4.35 -9.46 0.45
C LEU A 83 -4.19 -8.77 1.81
N GLU A 84 -5.23 -8.07 2.27
CA GLU A 84 -5.30 -7.42 3.58
C GLU A 84 -5.06 -8.43 4.70
N GLU A 85 -5.71 -9.59 4.70
CA GLU A 85 -5.50 -10.63 5.72
C GLU A 85 -4.05 -11.13 5.78
N VAL A 86 -3.41 -11.32 4.61
CA VAL A 86 -2.02 -11.80 4.52
C VAL A 86 -1.01 -10.74 4.97
N ILE A 87 -1.17 -9.49 4.52
CA ILE A 87 -0.18 -8.44 4.79
C ILE A 87 -0.40 -7.74 6.13
N SER A 88 -1.62 -7.78 6.68
CA SER A 88 -2.03 -6.96 7.84
C SER A 88 -1.12 -7.17 9.06
N PHE A 89 -0.84 -8.43 9.41
CA PHE A 89 -0.02 -8.75 10.58
C PHE A 89 1.45 -8.35 10.38
N TYR A 90 2.04 -8.69 9.23
CA TYR A 90 3.42 -8.36 8.90
C TYR A 90 3.65 -6.84 8.84
N MET A 91 2.80 -6.11 8.09
CA MET A 91 2.91 -4.67 7.91
C MET A 91 2.78 -3.91 9.23
N PHE A 92 1.97 -4.41 10.18
CA PHE A 92 1.87 -3.82 11.51
C PHE A 92 3.22 -3.83 12.24
N PHE A 93 3.89 -4.99 12.29
CA PHE A 93 5.21 -5.09 12.91
C PHE A 93 6.26 -4.31 12.14
N GLN A 94 6.23 -4.34 10.81
CA GLN A 94 7.17 -3.58 10.00
C GLN A 94 7.07 -2.09 10.28
N ILE A 95 5.87 -1.49 10.24
CA ILE A 95 5.68 -0.07 10.55
C ILE A 95 6.16 0.25 11.97
N LEU A 96 5.86 -0.62 12.95
CA LEU A 96 6.28 -0.43 14.35
C LEU A 96 7.81 -0.46 14.49
N PHE A 97 8.47 -1.50 13.98
CA PHE A 97 9.91 -1.66 14.08
C PHE A 97 10.67 -0.61 13.29
N THR A 98 10.25 -0.29 12.07
CA THR A 98 10.88 0.77 11.28
C THR A 98 10.72 2.14 11.93
N SER A 99 9.57 2.41 12.59
CA SER A 99 9.39 3.65 13.36
C SER A 99 10.37 3.73 14.54
N ILE A 100 10.57 2.63 15.28
CA ILE A 100 11.54 2.56 16.39
C ILE A 100 12.97 2.72 15.85
N ASN A 101 13.30 2.04 14.75
CA ASN A 101 14.61 2.14 14.11
C ASN A 101 14.88 3.57 13.61
N MET A 102 13.93 4.23 12.96
CA MET A 102 14.05 5.63 12.56
C MET A 102 14.33 6.55 13.74
N CYS A 103 13.60 6.38 14.85
CA CYS A 103 13.83 7.15 16.07
C CYS A 103 15.25 6.91 16.62
N SER A 104 15.67 5.65 16.68
CA SER A 104 17.01 5.26 17.13
C SER A 104 18.10 5.89 16.24
N THR A 105 17.95 5.79 14.91
CA THR A 105 18.89 6.38 13.95
C THR A 105 19.05 7.89 14.14
N ILE A 106 17.97 8.63 14.38
CA ILE A 106 18.05 10.08 14.65
C ILE A 106 18.84 10.35 15.93
N VAL A 107 18.59 9.59 17.00
CA VAL A 107 19.33 9.71 18.26
C VAL A 107 20.82 9.40 18.06
N PHE A 108 21.15 8.34 17.33
CA PHE A 108 22.54 7.96 17.04
C PHE A 108 23.26 8.99 16.19
N LEU A 109 22.59 9.52 15.16
CA LEU A 109 23.10 10.58 14.29
C LEU A 109 23.49 11.81 15.12
N ILE A 110 22.71 12.18 16.13
CA ILE A 110 22.93 13.43 16.87
C ILE A 110 23.90 13.25 18.04
N LEU A 111 23.88 12.11 18.72
CA LEU A 111 24.76 11.86 19.87
C LEU A 111 26.15 11.36 19.50
N PHE A 112 26.29 10.66 18.37
CA PHE A 112 27.53 9.93 18.04
C PHE A 112 28.14 10.30 16.68
N ALA A 113 27.45 11.02 15.80
CA ALA A 113 28.05 11.43 14.53
C ALA A 113 28.95 12.66 14.69
N ASN A 114 30.23 12.41 15.00
CA ASN A 114 31.27 13.44 15.08
C ASN A 114 31.98 13.66 13.73
N ASP A 115 31.93 12.67 12.83
CA ASP A 115 32.61 12.70 11.52
C ASP A 115 31.62 12.86 10.36
N PRO A 116 32.02 13.53 9.26
CA PRO A 116 31.16 13.72 8.10
C PRO A 116 30.74 12.39 7.45
N PHE A 117 31.59 11.36 7.49
CA PHE A 117 31.26 10.02 6.97
C PHE A 117 30.13 9.35 7.77
N THR A 118 30.17 9.44 9.10
CA THR A 118 29.15 8.89 10.00
C THR A 118 27.82 9.61 9.82
N TRP A 119 27.87 10.93 9.60
CA TRP A 119 26.70 11.74 9.25
C TRP A 119 26.02 11.28 7.96
N ILE A 120 26.82 11.09 6.90
CA ILE A 120 26.30 10.59 5.61
C ILE A 120 25.70 9.20 5.77
N TYR A 121 26.38 8.30 6.49
CA TYR A 121 25.92 6.93 6.72
C TYR A 121 24.53 6.91 7.37
N TYR A 122 24.34 7.59 8.49
CA TYR A 122 23.04 7.59 9.19
C TYR A 122 21.95 8.32 8.40
N THR A 123 22.31 9.36 7.63
CA THR A 123 21.34 10.06 6.76
C THR A 123 20.84 9.14 5.65
N VAL A 124 21.76 8.42 4.98
CA VAL A 124 21.40 7.45 3.94
C VAL A 124 20.56 6.31 4.52
N TYR A 125 20.92 5.82 5.71
CA TYR A 125 20.17 4.78 6.42
C TYR A 125 18.74 5.23 6.79
N PHE A 126 18.58 6.48 7.23
CA PHE A 126 17.26 7.04 7.49
C PHE A 126 16.41 7.13 6.21
N LEU A 127 17.02 7.58 5.11
CA LEU A 127 16.35 7.68 3.81
C LEU A 127 15.98 6.30 3.25
N SER A 128 16.81 5.27 3.44
CA SER A 128 16.49 3.91 3.00
C SER A 128 15.29 3.33 3.76
N MET A 129 15.24 3.52 5.08
CA MET A 129 14.08 3.11 5.90
C MET A 129 12.80 3.83 5.47
N ALA A 130 12.89 5.09 5.08
CA ALA A 130 11.75 5.83 4.56
C ALA A 130 11.30 5.31 3.18
N ALA A 131 12.25 4.97 2.32
CA ALA A 131 12.00 4.41 0.99
C ALA A 131 11.39 3.00 1.04
N GLU A 132 11.57 2.26 2.14
CA GLU A 132 10.99 0.93 2.36
C GLU A 132 9.47 1.01 2.59
N ILE A 133 9.02 1.91 3.47
CA ILE A 133 7.60 2.05 3.84
C ILE A 133 6.81 2.89 2.83
N MET A 134 7.45 3.88 2.21
CA MET A 134 6.79 4.84 1.33
C MET A 134 5.96 4.18 0.21
N PRO A 135 6.45 3.18 -0.55
CA PRO A 135 5.68 2.55 -1.62
C PRO A 135 4.37 1.93 -1.13
N VAL A 136 4.41 1.22 0.00
CA VAL A 136 3.23 0.55 0.56
C VAL A 136 2.18 1.56 0.99
N CYS A 137 2.58 2.60 1.73
CA CYS A 137 1.68 3.69 2.14
C CYS A 137 1.14 4.50 0.95
N TYR A 138 1.97 4.70 -0.08
CA TYR A 138 1.58 5.37 -1.31
C TYR A 138 0.50 4.59 -2.05
N TYR A 139 0.75 3.31 -2.35
CA TYR A 139 -0.22 2.48 -3.06
C TYR A 139 -1.48 2.19 -2.23
N GLY A 140 -1.38 2.09 -0.90
CA GLY A 140 -2.56 2.05 -0.04
C GLY A 140 -3.48 3.26 -0.24
N THR A 141 -2.90 4.46 -0.34
CA THR A 141 -3.65 5.71 -0.63
C THR A 141 -4.19 5.73 -2.06
N ILE A 142 -3.42 5.28 -3.05
CA ILE A 142 -3.88 5.21 -4.45
C ILE A 142 -5.06 4.25 -4.60
N ILE A 143 -5.05 3.11 -3.91
CA ILE A 143 -6.15 2.15 -3.94
C ILE A 143 -7.44 2.78 -3.40
N GLU A 144 -7.36 3.53 -2.29
CA GLU A 144 -8.50 4.27 -1.74
C GLU A 144 -9.09 5.25 -2.78
N ILE A 145 -8.21 6.00 -3.45
CA ILE A 145 -8.60 6.95 -4.51
C ILE A 145 -9.22 6.22 -5.70
N GLU A 146 -8.63 5.12 -6.17
CA GLU A 146 -9.15 4.39 -7.33
C GLU A 146 -10.50 3.73 -7.04
N PHE A 147 -10.74 3.24 -5.82
CA PHE A 147 -12.08 2.76 -5.42
C PHE A 147 -13.13 3.87 -5.46
N GLN A 148 -12.79 5.07 -4.98
CA GLN A 148 -13.69 6.24 -5.09
C GLN A 148 -13.91 6.64 -6.56
N ASN A 149 -12.87 6.59 -7.37
CA ASN A 149 -12.90 6.94 -8.78
C ASN A 149 -13.81 6.00 -9.60
N ILE A 150 -13.96 4.73 -9.22
CA ILE A 150 -14.93 3.82 -9.86
C ILE A 150 -16.35 4.39 -9.76
N THR A 151 -16.75 4.94 -8.62
CA THR A 151 -18.08 5.56 -8.47
C THR A 151 -18.26 6.71 -9.46
N TYR A 152 -17.24 7.55 -9.62
CA TYR A 152 -17.26 8.63 -10.61
C TYR A 152 -17.28 8.12 -12.07
N ALA A 153 -16.53 7.06 -12.37
CA ALA A 153 -16.50 6.41 -13.67
C ALA A 153 -17.87 5.84 -14.06
N ILE A 154 -18.60 5.26 -13.09
CA ILE A 154 -19.98 4.80 -13.29
C ILE A 154 -20.84 5.97 -13.77
N PHE A 155 -20.84 7.10 -13.06
CA PHE A 155 -21.64 8.27 -13.46
C PHE A 155 -21.22 8.91 -14.78
N SER A 156 -19.94 8.76 -15.16
CA SER A 156 -19.38 9.29 -16.42
C SER A 156 -19.69 8.42 -17.65
N SER A 157 -20.22 7.22 -17.47
CA SER A 157 -20.60 6.32 -18.58
C SER A 157 -21.83 6.84 -19.35
N ASN A 158 -22.09 6.33 -20.57
CA ASN A 158 -23.26 6.74 -21.35
C ASN A 158 -24.52 5.93 -20.97
N TRP A 159 -24.93 6.07 -19.71
CA TRP A 159 -26.00 5.28 -19.10
C TRP A 159 -27.42 5.79 -19.39
N LEU A 160 -27.58 7.06 -19.76
CA LEU A 160 -28.88 7.69 -20.01
C LEU A 160 -29.63 7.04 -21.18
N ASP A 161 -28.91 6.66 -22.23
CA ASP A 161 -29.47 6.06 -23.46
C ASP A 161 -29.75 4.54 -23.33
N GLN A 162 -29.37 3.92 -22.21
CA GLN A 162 -29.49 2.48 -21.98
C GLN A 162 -30.87 2.05 -21.45
N ASP A 163 -31.14 0.75 -21.51
CA ASP A 163 -32.43 0.17 -21.09
C ASP A 163 -32.63 0.18 -19.57
N ALA A 164 -33.89 0.00 -19.15
CA ALA A 164 -34.28 -0.02 -17.73
C ALA A 164 -33.50 -1.06 -16.91
N THR A 165 -33.23 -2.23 -17.49
CA THR A 165 -32.43 -3.29 -16.85
C THR A 165 -30.99 -2.84 -16.57
N PHE A 166 -30.35 -2.19 -17.55
CA PHE A 166 -29.00 -1.63 -17.39
C PHE A 166 -28.97 -0.58 -16.28
N LYS A 167 -29.94 0.35 -16.30
CA LYS A 167 -30.05 1.42 -15.29
C LYS A 167 -30.25 0.86 -13.88
N LYS A 168 -31.02 -0.23 -13.74
CA LYS A 168 -31.20 -0.92 -12.45
C LYS A 168 -29.89 -1.53 -11.94
N HIS A 169 -29.17 -2.28 -12.77
CA HIS A 169 -27.88 -2.87 -12.40
C HIS A 169 -26.84 -1.80 -12.05
N MET A 170 -26.78 -0.74 -12.86
CA MET A 170 -25.87 0.38 -12.64
C MET A 170 -26.16 1.10 -11.32
N ARG A 171 -27.43 1.34 -10.95
CA ARG A 171 -27.77 1.94 -9.66
C ARG A 171 -27.31 1.09 -8.49
N ILE A 172 -27.50 -0.23 -8.56
CA ILE A 172 -27.01 -1.16 -7.54
C ILE A 172 -25.48 -1.11 -7.46
N PHE A 173 -24.81 -1.09 -8.61
CA PHE A 173 -23.36 -1.02 -8.68
C PHE A 173 -22.81 0.29 -8.09
N ALA A 174 -23.41 1.43 -8.44
CA ALA A 174 -23.05 2.74 -7.89
C ALA A 174 -23.22 2.80 -6.38
N GLU A 175 -24.27 2.18 -5.83
CA GLU A 175 -24.47 2.12 -4.39
C GLU A 175 -23.43 1.23 -3.70
N ALA A 176 -23.04 0.13 -4.34
CA ALA A 176 -21.99 -0.76 -3.82
C ALA A 176 -20.61 -0.09 -3.79
N THR A 177 -20.29 0.78 -4.75
CA THR A 177 -18.97 1.43 -4.86
C THR A 177 -18.83 2.71 -4.02
N LYS A 178 -19.93 3.24 -3.47
CA LYS A 178 -19.91 4.44 -2.61
C LYS A 178 -19.15 4.25 -1.31
N LYS A 179 -19.08 3.02 -0.79
CA LYS A 179 -18.42 2.76 0.49
C LYS A 179 -16.91 2.99 0.33
N PRO A 180 -16.29 3.90 1.10
CA PRO A 180 -14.84 4.05 1.07
C PRO A 180 -14.18 2.75 1.53
N LEU A 181 -13.15 2.32 0.80
CA LEU A 181 -12.42 1.08 1.03
C LEU A 181 -10.96 1.41 1.29
N CYS A 182 -10.52 1.22 2.54
CA CYS A 182 -9.16 1.49 3.01
C CYS A 182 -8.48 0.17 3.37
N ILE A 183 -7.21 -0.03 3.05
CA ILE A 183 -6.50 -1.25 3.46
C ILE A 183 -6.01 -1.07 4.91
N MET A 184 -6.39 -1.99 5.79
CA MET A 184 -6.00 -1.96 7.20
C MET A 184 -4.82 -2.91 7.47
N ALA A 185 -3.79 -2.40 8.14
CA ALA A 185 -2.76 -3.18 8.82
C ALA A 185 -3.12 -3.28 10.31
N TRP A 186 -3.99 -4.25 10.62
CA TRP A 186 -4.56 -4.56 11.94
C TRP A 186 -5.24 -3.38 12.65
N LEU A 187 -4.46 -2.45 13.20
CA LEU A 187 -4.92 -1.24 13.90
C LEU A 187 -4.69 0.04 13.10
N PHE A 188 -3.83 0.02 12.08
CA PHE A 188 -3.44 1.20 11.32
C PHE A 188 -3.99 1.16 9.89
N HIS A 189 -4.42 2.31 9.39
CA HIS A 189 -4.73 2.45 7.97
C HIS A 189 -3.41 2.58 7.21
N ILE A 190 -3.24 1.78 6.15
CA ILE A 190 -2.10 1.89 5.25
C ILE A 190 -2.33 3.08 4.32
N ASN A 191 -1.99 4.28 4.79
CA ASN A 191 -2.03 5.49 3.99
C ASN A 191 -0.81 6.39 4.23
N LEU A 192 -0.67 7.42 3.39
CA LEU A 192 0.41 8.38 3.49
C LEU A 192 0.36 9.25 4.76
N SER A 193 -0.84 9.52 5.29
CA SER A 193 -1.03 10.22 6.57
C SER A 193 -0.44 9.45 7.75
N THR A 194 -0.56 8.11 7.77
CA THR A 194 0.04 7.25 8.80
C THR A 194 1.57 7.30 8.73
N PHE A 195 2.15 7.31 7.52
CA PHE A 195 3.58 7.52 7.33
C PHE A 195 4.04 8.88 7.87
N VAL A 196 3.33 9.97 7.52
CA VAL A 196 3.64 11.31 8.03
C VAL A 196 3.48 11.38 9.56
N PHE A 197 2.49 10.69 10.12
CA PHE A 197 2.29 10.59 11.56
C PHE A 197 3.47 9.89 12.25
N ALA A 198 3.96 8.79 11.70
CA ALA A 198 5.16 8.10 12.20
C ALA A 198 6.38 9.02 12.18
N CYS A 199 6.63 9.73 11.06
CA CYS A 199 7.72 10.69 10.95
C CYS A 199 7.61 11.84 11.96
N LYS A 200 6.39 12.38 12.17
CA LYS A 200 6.14 13.44 13.16
C LYS A 200 6.36 12.97 14.59
N ASN A 201 5.99 11.73 14.92
CA ASN A 201 6.23 11.15 16.24
C ASN A 201 7.72 10.92 16.48
N ALA A 202 8.45 10.42 15.49
CA ALA A 202 9.91 10.28 15.57
C ALA A 202 10.58 11.63 15.81
N TYR A 203 10.17 12.68 15.09
CA TYR A 203 10.68 14.04 15.32
C TYR A 203 10.29 14.60 16.70
N SER A 204 9.07 14.35 17.17
CA SER A 204 8.62 14.83 18.49
C SER A 204 9.38 14.16 19.63
N MET A 205 9.57 12.83 19.55
CA MET A 205 10.41 12.08 20.49
C MET A 205 11.85 12.60 20.47
N PHE A 206 12.39 12.87 19.28
CA PHE A 206 13.69 13.51 19.12
C PHE A 206 13.75 14.88 19.82
N ALA A 207 12.79 15.77 19.55
CA ALA A 207 12.76 17.10 20.14
C ALA A 207 12.67 17.04 21.68
N LEU A 208 11.90 16.10 22.24
CA LEU A 208 11.84 15.88 23.68
C LEU A 208 13.20 15.45 24.26
N ILE A 209 13.88 14.48 23.64
CA ILE A 209 15.21 14.03 24.08
C ILE A 209 16.22 15.18 24.06
N MET A 210 16.17 16.03 23.04
CA MET A 210 17.06 17.19 22.94
C MET A 210 16.77 18.26 24.00
N ASN A 211 15.51 18.47 24.38
CA ASN A 211 15.13 19.42 25.43
C ASN A 211 15.34 18.89 26.87
N MET A 212 15.53 17.58 27.04
CA MET A 212 15.88 16.98 28.33
C MET A 212 17.39 17.00 28.63
N LYS A 213 18.21 17.50 27.71
CA LYS A 213 19.66 17.65 27.84
C LYS A 213 20.02 19.10 28.12
#